data_AF-A0A914TPW0-F1
#
_entry.id   AF-A0A914TPW0-F1
#
_cell.length_a   1.000
_cell.length_b   1.000
_cell.length_c   1.000
_cell.angle_alpha   90.00
_cell.angle_beta   90.00
_cell.angle_gamma   90.00
#
_symmetry.space_group_name_H-M   'P 1'
#
loop_
_entity.id
_entity.type
_entity.pdbx_description
1 polymer ?
#
loop_
_entity_poly.entity_id
_entity_poly.type
_entity_poly.pdbx_seq_one_letter_code
_entity_poly.pdbx_strand_id
1 'polypeptide(L)'
;MEVTAAEKPPIKRKPGPLLIKEAARKMPKTEQVQIKTTTTHTPSVEQQIFFKEIMETIMGSDETKRTEAIHCLRTDPGLQPLIPRFSNAIAEGVRCNLIQETVAFLIYLMRIIEAFVQNNTINIEKCLHELIPPIISCLVVRSPGIDVGPRSASWTLREFCAKLLHKIVQRYKIPQLKERLVRVFSNAFTRRDPYLPTLYGVIFAINLFGPEVIENILFPNLSAVKNAINSYRPINERRFNQERTQQEKANDFEKRSNFLV
;
A
#
# COMPACT_ATOMS: atom_id res chain seq x y z
N MET A 1 32.72 -71.77 -21.31
CA MET A 1 33.07 -70.76 -22.33
C MET A 1 32.65 -69.42 -21.73
N GLU A 2 33.56 -68.71 -21.04
CA GLU A 2 34.54 -67.77 -21.63
C GLU A 2 33.82 -66.78 -22.57
N VAL A 3 33.94 -65.46 -22.44
CA VAL A 3 35.17 -64.63 -22.56
C VAL A 3 34.80 -63.24 -21.97
N THR A 4 35.42 -62.75 -20.87
CA THR A 4 36.45 -61.68 -20.75
C THR A 4 36.21 -60.42 -21.62
N ALA A 5 36.53 -59.17 -21.27
CA ALA A 5 37.77 -58.62 -20.71
C ALA A 5 37.53 -57.10 -20.42
N ALA A 6 37.99 -56.55 -19.30
CA ALA A 6 39.26 -55.81 -19.11
C ALA A 6 39.13 -54.27 -19.10
N GLU A 7 39.69 -53.70 -18.04
CA GLU A 7 39.70 -52.32 -17.56
C GLU A 7 40.80 -51.46 -18.21
N LYS A 8 40.61 -50.12 -18.30
CA LYS A 8 41.69 -49.14 -18.56
C LYS A 8 41.49 -47.81 -17.79
N PRO A 9 42.58 -47.08 -17.44
CA PRO A 9 42.71 -46.23 -16.23
C PRO A 9 42.41 -44.72 -16.43
N PRO A 10 42.39 -43.88 -15.36
CA PRO A 10 41.92 -42.49 -15.43
C PRO A 10 43.01 -41.48 -15.86
N ILE A 11 42.60 -40.48 -16.64
CA ILE A 11 43.45 -39.40 -17.16
C ILE A 11 43.35 -38.14 -16.27
N LYS A 12 44.51 -37.68 -15.76
CA LYS A 12 44.70 -36.46 -14.96
C LYS A 12 44.44 -35.17 -15.77
N ARG A 13 43.78 -34.17 -15.18
CA ARG A 13 43.73 -32.77 -15.70
C ARG A 13 44.31 -31.79 -14.67
N LYS A 14 45.12 -30.84 -15.16
CA LYS A 14 45.95 -29.86 -14.43
C LYS A 14 45.12 -28.73 -13.75
N PRO A 15 45.62 -28.08 -12.68
CA PRO A 15 44.91 -27.00 -11.99
C PRO A 15 45.05 -25.64 -12.70
N GLY A 16 43.93 -24.91 -12.80
CA GLY A 16 43.86 -23.50 -13.22
C GLY A 16 43.99 -22.52 -12.03
N PRO A 17 44.18 -21.21 -12.28
CA PRO A 17 44.85 -20.29 -11.36
C PRO A 17 44.02 -19.88 -10.13
N LEU A 18 44.71 -19.85 -8.99
CA LEU A 18 44.25 -19.42 -7.67
C LEU A 18 44.07 -17.89 -7.60
N LEU A 19 42.94 -17.34 -8.07
CA LEU A 19 42.62 -15.90 -7.88
C LEU A 19 41.18 -15.66 -7.38
N ILE A 20 40.68 -16.52 -6.48
CA ILE A 20 39.38 -16.29 -5.81
C ILE A 20 39.50 -16.41 -4.27
N LYS A 21 40.64 -16.87 -3.73
CA LYS A 21 40.77 -17.16 -2.29
C LYS A 21 41.03 -15.96 -1.37
N GLU A 22 41.27 -14.77 -1.90
CA GLU A 22 41.63 -13.61 -1.05
C GLU A 22 40.51 -12.57 -0.88
N ALA A 23 39.43 -12.64 -1.67
CA ALA A 23 38.28 -11.74 -1.52
C ALA A 23 37.27 -12.19 -0.44
N ALA A 24 37.49 -13.34 0.19
CA ALA A 24 36.55 -13.95 1.14
C ALA A 24 36.76 -13.55 2.62
N ARG A 25 37.65 -12.60 2.94
CA ARG A 25 38.09 -12.38 4.33
C ARG A 25 37.54 -11.17 5.08
N LYS A 26 36.64 -10.36 4.51
CA LYS A 26 35.99 -9.27 5.26
C LYS A 26 34.55 -9.03 4.80
N MET A 27 33.61 -9.83 5.30
CA MET A 27 32.20 -9.44 5.38
C MET A 27 31.69 -9.76 6.79
N PRO A 28 30.94 -8.85 7.44
CA PRO A 28 30.37 -9.10 8.75
C PRO A 28 29.41 -10.28 8.65
N LYS A 29 29.47 -11.19 9.64
CA LYS A 29 28.59 -12.35 9.74
C LYS A 29 27.15 -11.87 9.84
N THR A 30 26.41 -11.91 8.74
CA THR A 30 24.96 -11.92 8.77
C THR A 30 24.58 -13.17 9.55
N GLU A 31 24.13 -13.00 10.79
CA GLU A 31 23.42 -14.06 11.50
C GLU A 31 22.24 -14.46 10.61
N GLN A 32 22.40 -15.57 9.91
CA GLN A 32 21.29 -16.24 9.27
C GLN A 32 20.42 -16.74 10.41
N VAL A 33 19.45 -15.92 10.80
CA VAL A 33 18.33 -16.38 11.61
C VAL A 33 17.67 -17.45 10.77
N GLN A 34 17.91 -18.70 11.14
CA GLN A 34 17.21 -19.85 10.61
C GLN A 34 15.76 -19.64 11.03
N ILE A 35 14.97 -19.02 10.15
CA ILE A 35 13.53 -18.91 10.31
C ILE A 35 13.07 -20.35 10.36
N LYS A 36 12.78 -20.84 11.57
CA LYS A 36 11.88 -21.99 11.73
C LYS A 36 10.62 -21.55 11.02
N THR A 37 10.45 -22.01 9.78
CA THR A 37 9.21 -21.87 9.04
C THR A 37 8.15 -22.37 9.99
N THR A 38 7.40 -21.43 10.58
CA THR A 38 6.20 -21.78 11.32
C THR A 38 5.40 -22.54 10.29
N THR A 39 5.25 -23.86 10.51
CA THR A 39 4.55 -24.75 9.61
C THR A 39 3.20 -24.12 9.32
N THR A 40 3.08 -23.42 8.19
CA THR A 40 1.80 -22.95 7.70
C THR A 40 1.13 -24.23 7.27
N HIS A 41 0.35 -24.83 8.18
CA HIS A 41 -0.59 -25.84 7.79
C HIS A 41 -1.36 -25.26 6.60
N THR A 42 -1.20 -25.90 5.45
CA THR A 42 -1.94 -25.53 4.25
C THR A 42 -3.41 -25.40 4.64
N PRO A 43 -4.06 -24.26 4.36
CA PRO A 43 -5.43 -24.04 4.81
C PRO A 43 -6.34 -25.15 4.30
N SER A 44 -7.29 -25.59 5.12
CA SER A 44 -8.26 -26.62 4.74
C SER A 44 -9.05 -26.17 3.52
N VAL A 45 -9.59 -27.12 2.74
CA VAL A 45 -10.42 -26.78 1.56
C VAL A 45 -11.56 -25.82 1.95
N GLU A 46 -12.21 -26.06 3.09
CA GLU A 46 -13.26 -25.19 3.64
C GLU A 46 -12.75 -23.77 3.95
N GLN A 47 -11.57 -23.64 4.55
CA GLN A 47 -10.95 -22.34 4.82
C GLN A 47 -10.59 -21.58 3.54
N GLN A 48 -10.21 -22.29 2.47
CA GLN A 48 -9.96 -21.68 1.17
C GLN A 48 -11.24 -21.19 0.50
N ILE A 49 -12.32 -21.98 0.59
CA ILE A 49 -13.65 -21.60 0.11
C ILE A 49 -14.13 -20.36 0.87
N PHE A 50 -14.06 -20.38 2.20
CA PHE A 50 -14.40 -19.25 3.05
C PHE A 50 -13.62 -17.99 2.68
N PHE A 51 -12.29 -18.08 2.56
CA PHE A 51 -11.46 -16.96 2.13
C PHE A 51 -11.94 -16.38 0.79
N LYS A 52 -12.19 -17.26 -0.19
CA LYS A 52 -12.64 -16.85 -1.53
C LYS A 52 -14.01 -16.16 -1.46
N GLU A 53 -14.97 -16.76 -0.78
CA GLU A 53 -16.34 -16.24 -0.64
C GLU A 53 -16.36 -14.87 0.03
N ILE A 54 -15.58 -14.68 1.09
CA ILE A 54 -15.45 -13.37 1.74
C ILE A 54 -14.88 -12.33 0.77
N MET A 55 -13.78 -12.64 0.08
CA MET A 55 -13.15 -11.68 -0.84
C MET A 55 -14.07 -11.32 -2.01
N GLU A 56 -14.77 -12.30 -2.59
CA GLU A 56 -15.75 -12.08 -3.67
C GLU A 56 -16.95 -11.28 -3.18
N THR A 57 -17.47 -11.58 -1.99
CA THR A 57 -18.59 -10.85 -1.39
C THR A 57 -18.23 -9.39 -1.14
N ILE A 58 -17.03 -9.13 -0.62
CA ILE A 58 -16.55 -7.77 -0.34
C ILE A 58 -16.33 -6.98 -1.64
N MET A 59 -15.89 -7.65 -2.71
CA MET A 59 -15.78 -7.06 -4.04
C MET A 59 -17.10 -7.04 -4.82
N GLY A 60 -18.18 -7.57 -4.26
CA GLY A 60 -19.50 -7.59 -4.86
C GLY A 60 -20.22 -6.24 -4.83
N SER A 61 -21.39 -6.20 -5.46
CA SER A 61 -22.25 -5.01 -5.54
C SER A 61 -23.20 -4.86 -4.34
N ASP A 62 -23.49 -5.95 -3.63
CA ASP A 62 -24.50 -6.00 -2.57
C ASP A 62 -23.95 -5.50 -1.21
N GLU A 63 -24.39 -4.32 -0.79
CA GLU A 63 -23.93 -3.70 0.46
C GLU A 63 -24.31 -4.48 1.73
N THR A 64 -25.45 -5.19 1.69
CA THR A 64 -25.92 -5.96 2.85
C THR A 64 -24.97 -7.11 3.12
N LYS A 65 -24.65 -7.89 2.08
CA LYS A 65 -23.68 -8.98 2.14
C LYS A 65 -22.27 -8.49 2.47
N ARG A 66 -21.85 -7.33 1.95
CA ARG A 66 -20.56 -6.72 2.35
C ARG A 66 -20.48 -6.45 3.84
N THR A 67 -21.55 -5.91 4.41
CA THR A 67 -21.60 -5.58 5.84
C THR A 67 -21.64 -6.84 6.70
N GLU A 68 -22.35 -7.88 6.28
CA GLU A 68 -22.37 -9.18 6.93
C GLU A 68 -21.00 -9.86 6.90
N ALA A 69 -20.32 -9.88 5.74
CA ALA A 69 -18.97 -10.41 5.61
C ALA A 69 -17.98 -9.69 6.55
N ILE A 70 -18.02 -8.35 6.60
CA ILE A 70 -17.18 -7.56 7.51
C ILE A 70 -17.52 -7.84 8.99
N HIS A 71 -18.80 -8.05 9.31
CA HIS A 71 -19.21 -8.44 10.65
C HIS A 71 -18.66 -9.81 11.04
N CYS A 72 -18.75 -10.80 10.15
CA CYS A 72 -18.17 -12.13 10.32
C CYS A 72 -16.66 -12.05 10.61
N LEU A 73 -15.92 -11.24 9.86
CA LEU A 73 -14.49 -11.04 10.09
C LEU A 73 -14.14 -10.43 11.46
N ARG A 74 -15.05 -9.66 12.04
CA ARG A 74 -14.87 -9.01 13.34
C ARG A 74 -15.10 -9.99 14.51
N THR A 75 -15.95 -11.00 14.33
CA THR A 75 -16.42 -11.86 15.42
C THR A 75 -15.87 -13.28 15.37
N ASP A 76 -15.46 -13.78 14.20
CA ASP A 76 -15.06 -15.17 14.04
C ASP A 76 -13.69 -15.47 14.71
N PRO A 77 -13.63 -16.43 15.65
CA PRO A 77 -12.40 -16.89 16.29
C PRO A 77 -11.51 -17.78 15.41
N GLY A 78 -12.05 -18.40 14.35
CA GLY A 78 -11.35 -19.35 13.49
C GLY A 78 -10.41 -18.73 12.44
N LEU A 79 -10.31 -17.39 12.39
CA LEU A 79 -9.63 -16.67 11.31
C LEU A 79 -8.11 -16.65 11.38
N GLN A 80 -7.50 -16.95 12.55
CA GLN A 80 -6.06 -16.80 12.76
C GLN A 80 -5.18 -17.47 11.68
N PRO A 81 -5.47 -18.70 11.20
CA PRO A 81 -4.68 -19.34 10.14
C PRO A 81 -4.80 -18.65 8.78
N LEU A 82 -5.87 -17.89 8.55
CA LEU A 82 -6.13 -17.20 7.28
C LEU A 82 -5.52 -15.79 7.21
N ILE A 83 -5.12 -15.21 8.34
CA ILE A 83 -4.59 -13.83 8.41
C ILE A 83 -3.43 -13.57 7.44
N PRO A 84 -2.42 -14.45 7.29
CA PRO A 84 -1.35 -14.21 6.32
C PRO A 84 -1.88 -14.13 4.87
N ARG A 85 -2.85 -14.99 4.52
CA ARG A 85 -3.45 -15.01 3.18
C ARG A 85 -4.29 -13.76 2.92
N PHE A 86 -5.08 -13.34 3.90
CA PHE A 86 -5.81 -12.07 3.82
C PHE A 86 -4.85 -10.88 3.71
N SER A 87 -3.76 -10.86 4.48
CA SER A 87 -2.81 -9.74 4.47
C SER A 87 -2.17 -9.55 3.09
N ASN A 88 -1.74 -10.65 2.48
CA ASN A 88 -1.19 -10.63 1.13
C ASN A 88 -2.23 -10.20 0.07
N ALA A 89 -3.44 -10.78 0.12
CA ALA A 89 -4.51 -10.44 -0.80
C ALA A 89 -4.96 -8.98 -0.68
N ILE A 90 -4.99 -8.42 0.54
CA ILE A 90 -5.29 -7.00 0.77
C ILE A 90 -4.17 -6.12 0.22
N ALA A 91 -2.90 -6.47 0.46
CA ALA A 91 -1.77 -5.70 -0.04
C ALA A 91 -1.76 -5.62 -1.57
N GLU A 92 -1.94 -6.76 -2.25
CA GLU A 92 -2.05 -6.81 -3.71
C GLU A 92 -3.33 -6.14 -4.22
N GLY A 93 -4.45 -6.33 -3.53
CA GLY A 93 -5.72 -5.68 -3.84
C GLY A 93 -5.60 -4.16 -3.81
N VAL A 94 -4.96 -3.59 -2.78
CA VAL A 94 -4.70 -2.15 -2.70
C VAL A 94 -3.80 -1.70 -3.85
N ARG A 95 -2.71 -2.42 -4.12
CA ARG A 95 -1.78 -2.07 -5.22
C ARG A 95 -2.50 -1.99 -6.57
N CYS A 96 -3.35 -2.97 -6.89
CA CYS A 96 -4.11 -2.99 -8.15
C CYS A 96 -5.18 -1.89 -8.21
N ASN A 97 -5.94 -1.69 -7.13
CA ASN A 97 -7.03 -0.69 -7.11
C ASN A 97 -6.51 0.76 -7.05
N LEU A 98 -5.29 0.99 -6.56
CA LEU A 98 -4.62 2.29 -6.68
C LEU A 98 -4.30 2.65 -8.15
N ILE A 99 -3.97 1.66 -8.97
CA ILE A 99 -3.72 1.85 -10.41
C ILE A 99 -5.04 2.07 -11.17
N GLN A 100 -6.09 1.35 -10.79
CA GLN A 100 -7.42 1.42 -11.41
C GLN A 100 -8.27 2.60 -10.93
N GLU A 101 -7.81 3.34 -9.92
CA GLU A 101 -8.50 4.51 -9.36
C GLU A 101 -9.89 4.20 -8.75
N THR A 102 -10.11 2.96 -8.32
CA THR A 102 -11.37 2.44 -7.78
C THR A 102 -11.48 2.63 -6.27
N VAL A 103 -11.84 3.86 -5.85
CA VAL A 103 -11.88 4.26 -4.42
C VAL A 103 -12.78 3.37 -3.56
N ALA A 104 -13.91 2.89 -4.10
CA ALA A 104 -14.85 2.05 -3.36
C ALA A 104 -14.20 0.78 -2.82
N PHE A 105 -13.44 0.06 -3.66
CA PHE A 105 -12.75 -1.16 -3.23
C PHE A 105 -11.65 -0.88 -2.22
N LEU A 106 -10.92 0.23 -2.36
CA LEU A 106 -9.94 0.65 -1.35
C LEU A 106 -10.59 0.84 0.02
N ILE A 107 -11.76 1.48 0.09
CA ILE A 107 -12.50 1.65 1.35
C ILE A 107 -12.84 0.28 1.96
N TYR A 108 -13.36 -0.66 1.17
CA TYR A 108 -13.70 -1.99 1.67
C TYR A 108 -12.48 -2.80 2.14
N LEU A 109 -11.36 -2.73 1.41
CA LEU A 109 -10.11 -3.35 1.83
C LEU A 109 -9.63 -2.78 3.16
N MET A 110 -9.75 -1.47 3.37
CA MET A 110 -9.44 -0.86 4.66
C MET A 110 -10.43 -1.29 5.75
N ARG A 111 -11.72 -1.48 5.43
CA ARG A 111 -12.74 -2.01 6.37
C ARG A 111 -12.42 -3.44 6.83
N ILE A 112 -11.83 -4.28 5.97
CA ILE A 112 -11.34 -5.61 6.35
C ILE A 112 -10.27 -5.49 7.44
N ILE A 113 -9.26 -4.64 7.21
CA ILE A 113 -8.18 -4.43 8.19
C ILE A 113 -8.76 -3.90 9.50
N GLU A 114 -9.72 -2.97 9.44
CA GLU A 114 -10.39 -2.48 10.64
C GLU A 114 -11.12 -3.60 11.40
N ALA A 115 -11.83 -4.48 10.70
CA ALA A 115 -12.49 -5.64 11.31
C ALA A 115 -11.49 -6.53 12.03
N PHE A 116 -10.32 -6.77 11.43
CA PHE A 116 -9.25 -7.54 12.07
C PHE A 116 -8.68 -6.86 13.31
N VAL A 117 -8.48 -5.54 13.26
CA VAL A 117 -7.99 -4.75 14.41
C VAL A 117 -9.00 -4.76 15.55
N GLN A 118 -10.30 -4.83 15.26
CA GLN A 118 -11.36 -4.85 16.27
C GLN A 118 -11.62 -6.24 16.85
N ASN A 119 -11.23 -7.30 16.15
CA ASN A 119 -11.38 -8.66 16.61
C ASN A 119 -10.35 -8.97 17.71
N ASN A 120 -10.82 -9.35 18.89
CA ASN A 120 -9.99 -9.66 20.06
C ASN A 120 -9.49 -11.12 20.10
N THR A 121 -10.04 -12.00 19.28
CA THR A 121 -9.66 -13.43 19.25
C THR A 121 -8.44 -13.69 18.39
N ILE A 122 -8.13 -12.78 17.45
CA ILE A 122 -7.00 -12.88 16.53
C ILE A 122 -5.86 -11.93 16.91
N ASN A 123 -4.64 -12.35 16.60
CA ASN A 123 -3.45 -11.54 16.66
C ASN A 123 -2.87 -11.33 15.25
N ILE A 124 -2.99 -10.10 14.73
CA ILE A 124 -2.43 -9.70 13.43
C ILE A 124 -1.05 -9.06 13.52
N GLU A 125 -0.45 -8.95 14.71
CA GLU A 125 0.81 -8.23 14.95
C GLU A 125 1.93 -8.69 14.00
N LYS A 126 2.02 -10.00 13.77
CA LYS A 126 2.99 -10.61 12.85
C LYS A 126 2.82 -10.17 11.39
N CYS A 127 1.63 -9.76 10.98
CA CYS A 127 1.31 -9.34 9.61
C CYS A 127 1.22 -7.81 9.46
N LEU A 128 1.36 -7.03 10.54
CA LEU A 128 1.24 -5.58 10.47
C LEU A 128 2.28 -4.93 9.56
N HIS A 129 3.47 -5.51 9.45
CA HIS A 129 4.51 -5.03 8.54
C HIS A 129 4.09 -5.11 7.05
N GLU A 130 3.20 -6.03 6.70
CA GLU A 130 2.63 -6.20 5.36
C GLU A 130 1.37 -5.33 5.17
N LEU A 131 0.57 -5.12 6.22
CA LEU A 131 -0.68 -4.34 6.17
C LEU A 131 -0.49 -2.82 6.27
N ILE A 132 0.52 -2.35 7.01
CA ILE A 132 0.75 -0.91 7.23
C ILE A 132 1.14 -0.17 5.94
N PRO A 133 2.05 -0.66 5.08
CA PRO A 133 2.42 0.05 3.85
C PRO A 133 1.25 0.28 2.87
N PRO A 134 0.33 -0.68 2.65
CA PRO A 134 -0.90 -0.44 1.89
C PRO A 134 -1.78 0.68 2.48
N ILE A 135 -1.96 0.74 3.80
CA ILE A 135 -2.75 1.79 4.46
C ILE A 135 -2.09 3.17 4.26
N ILE A 136 -0.77 3.23 4.44
CA ILE A 136 0.00 4.45 4.17
C ILE A 136 -0.15 4.86 2.70
N SER A 137 -0.09 3.91 1.77
CA SER A 137 -0.23 4.19 0.33
C SER A 137 -1.59 4.80 0.01
N CYS A 138 -2.69 4.29 0.59
CA CYS A 138 -4.02 4.89 0.49
C CYS A 138 -4.11 6.28 1.11
N LEU A 139 -3.41 6.53 2.22
CA LEU A 139 -3.35 7.83 2.87
C LEU A 139 -2.63 8.88 2.00
N VAL A 140 -1.49 8.51 1.40
CA VAL A 140 -0.62 9.45 0.67
C VAL A 140 -0.79 9.41 -0.85
N VAL A 141 -1.73 8.61 -1.36
CA VAL A 141 -1.99 8.42 -2.80
C VAL A 141 -2.09 9.76 -3.52
N ARG A 142 -1.49 9.85 -4.71
CA ARG A 142 -1.65 10.99 -5.60
C ARG A 142 -2.31 10.50 -6.88
N SER A 143 -3.63 10.61 -6.94
CA SER A 143 -4.40 10.22 -8.10
C SER A 143 -5.40 11.35 -8.42
N PRO A 144 -5.20 12.07 -9.53
CA PRO A 144 -6.09 13.15 -9.93
C PRO A 144 -7.51 12.66 -10.23
N GLY A 145 -7.68 11.44 -10.77
CA GLY A 145 -8.99 10.88 -11.14
C GLY A 145 -9.83 10.44 -9.94
N ILE A 146 -9.18 9.97 -8.87
CA ILE A 146 -9.78 9.64 -7.57
C ILE A 146 -10.37 10.89 -6.86
N ASP A 147 -9.79 12.07 -7.11
CA ASP A 147 -10.12 13.32 -6.41
C ASP A 147 -11.09 14.23 -7.20
N VAL A 148 -11.64 13.77 -8.35
CA VAL A 148 -12.60 14.55 -9.17
C VAL A 148 -14.03 14.34 -8.67
N GLY A 149 -14.54 15.28 -7.87
CA GLY A 149 -15.98 15.36 -7.55
C GLY A 149 -16.32 16.27 -6.37
N PRO A 150 -17.56 16.74 -6.24
CA PRO A 150 -17.99 17.65 -5.16
C PRO A 150 -17.96 17.02 -3.76
N ARG A 151 -17.76 15.69 -3.68
CA ARG A 151 -17.60 14.92 -2.45
C ARG A 151 -16.66 13.74 -2.71
N SER A 152 -15.45 14.05 -3.15
CA SER A 152 -14.45 13.06 -3.55
C SER A 152 -14.23 12.03 -2.43
N ALA A 153 -14.65 10.79 -2.69
CA ALA A 153 -14.59 9.66 -1.75
C ALA A 153 -13.18 9.39 -1.20
N SER A 154 -12.17 9.93 -1.87
CA SER A 154 -10.78 9.92 -1.49
C SER A 154 -10.47 10.67 -0.18
N TRP A 155 -11.19 11.74 0.15
CA TRP A 155 -10.97 12.50 1.38
C TRP A 155 -11.40 11.64 2.57
N THR A 156 -12.57 11.02 2.43
CA THR A 156 -13.10 10.03 3.38
C THR A 156 -12.16 8.83 3.51
N LEU A 157 -11.63 8.30 2.40
CA LEU A 157 -10.67 7.19 2.43
C LEU A 157 -9.41 7.58 3.22
N ARG A 158 -8.86 8.78 3.00
CA ARG A 158 -7.67 9.26 3.71
C ARG A 158 -7.93 9.42 5.21
N GLU A 159 -9.05 10.01 5.59
CA GLU A 159 -9.45 10.09 7.00
C GLU A 159 -9.61 8.71 7.64
N PHE A 160 -10.22 7.77 6.92
CA PHE A 160 -10.39 6.40 7.37
C PHE A 160 -9.02 5.72 7.59
N CYS A 161 -8.09 5.87 6.64
CA CYS A 161 -6.73 5.33 6.77
C CYS A 161 -5.98 5.95 7.95
N ALA A 162 -6.08 7.26 8.15
CA ALA A 162 -5.46 7.94 9.28
C ALA A 162 -6.00 7.45 10.64
N LYS A 163 -7.33 7.30 10.76
CA LYS A 163 -7.98 6.73 11.95
C LYS A 163 -7.54 5.28 12.17
N LEU A 164 -7.46 4.48 11.10
CA LEU A 164 -7.03 3.09 11.19
C LEU A 164 -5.57 2.96 11.65
N LEU A 165 -4.64 3.76 11.10
CA LEU A 165 -3.25 3.82 11.56
C LEU A 165 -3.17 4.19 13.04
N HIS A 166 -3.94 5.20 13.48
CA HIS A 166 -4.00 5.58 14.88
C HIS A 166 -4.49 4.42 15.76
N LYS A 167 -5.57 3.73 15.38
CA LYS A 167 -6.08 2.54 16.09
C LYS A 167 -5.02 1.43 16.21
N ILE A 168 -4.28 1.16 15.13
CA ILE A 168 -3.20 0.16 15.13
C ILE A 168 -2.10 0.55 16.12
N VAL A 169 -1.66 1.81 16.09
CA VAL A 169 -0.60 2.32 17.00
C VAL A 169 -1.04 2.20 18.46
N GLN A 170 -2.29 2.55 18.78
CA GLN A 170 -2.83 2.47 20.14
C GLN A 170 -2.97 1.02 20.63
N ARG A 171 -3.43 0.11 19.76
CA ARG A 171 -3.70 -1.28 20.12
C ARG A 171 -2.44 -2.12 20.28
N TYR A 172 -1.52 -2.05 19.33
CA TYR A 172 -0.37 -2.96 19.28
C TYR A 172 0.90 -2.40 19.92
N LYS A 173 0.97 -1.08 20.15
CA LYS A 173 2.10 -0.39 20.82
C LYS A 173 3.49 -0.85 20.34
N ILE A 174 3.62 -1.12 19.03
CA ILE A 174 4.85 -1.61 18.43
C ILE A 174 5.96 -0.56 18.58
N PRO A 175 7.16 -0.95 19.04
CA PRO A 175 8.27 -0.02 19.19
C PRO A 175 8.60 0.65 17.86
N GLN A 176 8.90 1.96 17.91
CA GLN A 176 9.29 2.78 16.76
C GLN A 176 8.25 2.90 15.63
N LEU A 177 7.07 2.28 15.72
CA LEU A 177 6.04 2.43 14.69
C LEU A 177 5.57 3.88 14.58
N LYS A 178 5.30 4.53 15.73
CA LYS A 178 4.93 5.95 15.80
C LYS A 178 5.98 6.83 15.10
N GLU A 179 7.26 6.64 15.40
CA GLU A 179 8.36 7.40 14.79
C GLU A 179 8.50 7.16 13.29
N ARG A 180 8.29 5.92 12.82
CA ARG A 180 8.29 5.61 11.38
C ARG A 180 7.13 6.29 10.66
N LEU A 181 5.93 6.30 11.25
CA LEU A 181 4.78 7.00 10.68
C LEU A 181 4.98 8.52 10.66
N VAL A 182 5.50 9.10 11.74
CA VAL A 182 5.89 10.51 11.83
C VAL A 182 6.88 10.89 10.73
N ARG A 183 7.90 10.06 10.46
CA ARG A 183 8.82 10.28 9.34
C ARG A 183 8.12 10.27 7.98
N VAL A 184 7.19 9.34 7.76
CA VAL A 184 6.38 9.30 6.54
C VAL A 184 5.53 10.56 6.39
N PHE A 185 4.93 11.05 7.47
CA PHE A 185 4.16 12.30 7.47
C PHE A 185 5.04 13.50 7.15
N SER A 186 6.22 13.61 7.77
CA SER A 186 7.19 14.68 7.46
C SER A 186 7.61 14.66 5.99
N ASN A 187 7.87 13.48 5.43
CA ASN A 187 8.26 13.34 4.03
C ASN A 187 7.19 13.83 3.04
N ALA A 188 5.92 13.90 3.45
CA ALA A 188 4.86 14.44 2.60
C ALA A 188 5.00 15.96 2.38
N PHE A 189 5.55 16.70 3.35
CA PHE A 189 5.76 18.15 3.28
C PHE A 189 7.04 18.54 2.53
N THR A 190 8.07 17.70 2.56
CA THR A 190 9.36 17.95 1.88
C THR A 190 9.32 17.68 0.37
N ARG A 191 8.18 17.23 -0.18
CA ARG A 191 8.03 16.96 -1.61
C ARG A 191 8.09 18.25 -2.42
N ARG A 192 8.77 18.20 -3.58
CA ARG A 192 8.91 19.34 -4.52
C ARG A 192 7.58 19.87 -5.04
N ASP A 193 6.55 19.01 -5.12
CA ASP A 193 5.19 19.38 -5.53
C ASP A 193 4.16 18.85 -4.52
N PRO A 194 3.80 19.65 -3.51
CA PRO A 194 2.86 19.23 -2.48
C PRO A 194 1.44 19.08 -3.04
N TYR A 195 0.89 17.86 -2.95
CA TYR A 195 -0.46 17.56 -3.38
C TYR A 195 -1.47 17.83 -2.25
N LEU A 196 -2.41 18.75 -2.47
CA LEU A 196 -3.34 19.20 -1.41
C LEU A 196 -4.12 18.04 -0.76
N PRO A 197 -4.72 17.09 -1.49
CA PRO A 197 -5.40 15.94 -0.87
C PRO A 197 -4.47 15.05 -0.01
N THR A 198 -3.22 14.85 -0.44
CA THR A 198 -2.22 14.11 0.38
C THR A 198 -1.89 14.89 1.64
N LEU A 199 -1.66 16.20 1.54
CA LEU A 199 -1.40 17.04 2.70
C LEU A 199 -2.58 17.04 3.67
N TYR A 200 -3.82 17.10 3.18
CA TYR A 200 -5.03 17.00 4.01
C TYR A 200 -5.02 15.71 4.85
N GLY A 201 -4.83 14.55 4.21
CA GLY A 201 -4.79 13.27 4.91
C GLY A 201 -3.67 13.20 5.96
N VAL A 202 -2.50 13.75 5.63
CA VAL A 202 -1.35 13.78 6.55
C VAL A 202 -1.58 14.75 7.71
N ILE A 203 -2.12 15.94 7.48
CA ILE A 203 -2.47 16.90 8.53
C ILE A 203 -3.51 16.29 9.48
N PHE A 204 -4.53 15.62 8.91
CA PHE A 204 -5.54 14.92 9.69
C PHE A 204 -4.91 13.79 10.54
N ALA A 205 -3.96 13.04 9.98
CA ALA A 205 -3.21 12.04 10.73
C ALA A 205 -2.36 12.68 11.85
N ILE A 206 -1.62 13.75 11.57
CA ILE A 206 -0.81 14.46 12.59
C ILE A 206 -1.69 14.91 13.75
N ASN A 207 -2.88 15.46 13.47
CA ASN A 207 -3.83 15.87 14.49
C ASN A 207 -4.25 14.71 15.41
N LEU A 208 -4.44 13.50 14.87
CA LEU A 208 -4.75 12.31 15.66
C LEU A 208 -3.58 11.82 16.53
N PHE A 209 -2.34 12.05 16.13
CA PHE A 209 -1.16 11.55 16.84
C PHE A 209 -0.74 12.44 18.04
N GLY A 210 -1.32 13.64 18.15
CA GLY A 210 -1.22 14.51 19.33
C GLY A 210 -0.44 15.81 19.10
N PRO A 211 -0.46 16.72 20.08
CA PRO A 211 0.12 18.07 19.98
C PRO A 211 1.63 18.08 19.75
N GLU A 212 2.36 17.14 20.37
CA GLU A 212 3.82 17.00 20.16
C GLU A 212 4.19 16.81 18.69
N VAL A 213 3.37 16.06 17.94
CA VAL A 213 3.62 15.80 16.51
C VAL A 213 3.26 17.02 15.67
N ILE A 214 2.24 17.78 16.09
CA ILE A 214 1.85 19.05 15.46
C ILE A 214 3.00 20.06 15.57
N GLU A 215 3.54 20.25 16.78
CA GLU A 215 4.62 21.21 17.01
C GLU A 215 5.89 20.87 16.23
N ASN A 216 6.25 19.58 16.20
CA ASN A 216 7.49 19.14 15.57
C ASN A 216 7.41 19.03 14.04
N ILE A 217 6.24 18.74 13.46
CA ILE A 217 6.09 18.53 12.00
C ILE A 217 5.30 19.64 11.34
N LEU A 218 4.14 20.01 11.88
CA LEU A 218 3.22 20.91 11.18
C LEU A 218 3.72 22.36 11.20
N PHE A 219 4.17 22.85 12.36
CA PHE A 219 4.61 24.25 12.49
C PHE A 219 5.82 24.60 11.60
N PRO A 220 6.89 23.78 11.53
CA PRO A 220 8.01 24.06 10.63
C PRO A 220 7.62 24.04 9.15
N ASN A 221 6.62 23.23 8.77
CA ASN A 221 6.20 23.02 7.38
C ASN A 221 4.99 23.88 6.96
N LEU A 222 4.58 24.85 7.78
CA LEU A 222 3.38 25.66 7.50
C LEU A 222 3.50 26.47 6.19
N SER A 223 4.72 26.90 5.84
CA SER A 223 5.01 27.57 4.57
C SER A 223 4.75 26.66 3.36
N ALA A 224 5.08 25.38 3.46
CA ALA A 224 4.81 24.39 2.42
C ALA A 224 3.30 24.18 2.23
N VAL A 225 2.55 24.13 3.32
CA VAL A 225 1.08 24.04 3.28
C VAL A 225 0.47 25.28 2.62
N LYS A 226 0.92 26.48 3.02
CA LYS A 226 0.48 27.74 2.40
C LYS A 226 0.74 27.75 0.89
N ASN A 227 1.93 27.34 0.47
CA ASN A 227 2.29 27.28 -0.95
C ASN A 227 1.43 26.27 -1.72
N ALA A 228 1.14 25.11 -1.12
CA ALA A 228 0.27 24.10 -1.71
C ALA A 228 -1.16 24.60 -1.89
N ILE A 229 -1.71 25.32 -0.89
CA ILE A 229 -3.03 25.94 -0.97
C ILE A 229 -3.06 27.03 -2.04
N ASN A 230 -2.05 27.90 -2.11
CA ASN A 230 -1.98 28.96 -3.11
C ASN A 230 -1.82 28.43 -4.54
N SER A 231 -1.14 27.28 -4.69
CA SER A 231 -0.96 26.59 -5.97
C SER A 231 -2.14 25.70 -6.31
N TYR A 232 -3.05 25.45 -5.36
CA TYR A 232 -4.25 24.68 -5.58
C TYR A 232 -5.26 25.51 -6.38
N ARG A 233 -5.30 25.25 -7.68
CA ARG A 233 -6.37 25.74 -8.54
C ARG A 233 -7.57 24.80 -8.46
N PRO A 234 -8.76 25.28 -8.05
CA PRO A 234 -9.97 24.48 -8.09
C PRO A 234 -10.23 23.99 -9.53
N ILE A 235 -10.68 22.75 -9.66
CA ILE A 235 -10.76 21.99 -10.92
C ILE A 235 -11.62 22.70 -11.99
N ASN A 236 -12.55 23.58 -11.57
CA ASN A 236 -13.32 24.41 -12.50
C ASN A 236 -12.41 25.19 -13.47
N GLU A 237 -11.30 25.74 -13.01
CA GLU A 237 -10.35 26.43 -13.91
C GLU A 237 -9.56 25.47 -14.81
N ARG A 238 -9.30 24.23 -14.39
CA ARG A 238 -8.54 23.27 -15.22
C ARG A 238 -9.37 22.71 -16.37
N ARG A 239 -10.66 22.41 -16.13
CA ARG A 239 -11.61 22.04 -17.19
C ARG A 239 -11.86 23.22 -18.13
N PHE A 240 -12.12 24.41 -17.59
CA PHE A 240 -12.34 25.63 -18.38
C PHE A 240 -11.12 25.97 -19.25
N ASN A 241 -9.90 25.80 -18.73
CA ASN A 241 -8.67 26.04 -19.50
C ASN A 241 -8.39 24.93 -20.53
N GLN A 242 -8.70 23.66 -20.24
CA GLN A 242 -8.59 22.58 -21.23
C GLN A 242 -9.59 22.77 -22.37
N GLU A 243 -10.83 23.17 -22.08
CA GLU A 243 -11.86 23.51 -23.07
C GLU A 243 -11.46 24.73 -23.90
N ARG A 244 -10.92 25.80 -23.28
CA ARG A 244 -10.35 26.96 -24.01
C ARG A 244 -9.17 26.57 -24.90
N THR A 245 -8.24 25.74 -24.40
CA THR A 245 -7.08 25.30 -25.18
C THR A 245 -7.50 24.40 -26.36
N GLN A 246 -8.55 23.59 -26.19
CA GLN A 246 -9.12 22.76 -27.26
C GLN A 246 -9.89 23.60 -28.28
N GLN A 247 -10.66 24.61 -27.84
CA GLN A 247 -11.34 25.57 -28.72
C GLN A 247 -10.34 26.45 -29.49
N GLU A 248 -9.27 26.92 -28.86
CA GLU A 248 -8.22 27.69 -29.53
C GLU A 248 -7.51 26.85 -30.60
N LYS A 249 -7.23 25.58 -30.33
CA LYS A 249 -6.65 24.65 -31.32
C LYS A 249 -7.64 24.32 -32.45
N ALA A 250 -8.92 24.17 -32.16
CA ALA A 250 -9.95 23.95 -33.17
C ALA A 250 -10.11 25.18 -34.08
N ASN A 251 -10.14 26.37 -33.51
CA ASN A 251 -10.24 27.64 -34.25
C ASN A 251 -8.97 27.93 -35.07
N ASP A 252 -7.79 27.56 -34.60
CA ASP A 252 -6.53 27.69 -35.37
C ASP A 252 -6.47 26.69 -36.54
N PHE A 253 -7.04 25.49 -36.36
CA PHE A 253 -7.18 24.51 -37.44
C PHE A 253 -8.16 24.97 -38.52
N GLU A 254 -9.31 25.53 -38.13
CA GLU A 254 -10.32 26.06 -39.06
C GLU A 254 -9.78 27.27 -39.86
N LYS A 255 -9.02 28.16 -39.22
CA LYS A 255 -8.33 29.28 -39.90
C LYS A 255 -7.29 28.80 -40.91
N ARG A 256 -6.55 27.74 -40.62
CA ARG A 256 -5.59 27.14 -41.57
C ARG A 256 -6.26 26.42 -42.73
N SER A 257 -7.42 25.81 -42.51
CA SER A 257 -8.21 25.17 -43.57
C SER A 257 -8.82 26.19 -44.54
N ASN A 258 -9.24 27.36 -44.05
CA ASN A 258 -9.80 28.43 -44.89
C ASN A 258 -8.75 29.23 -45.68
N PHE A 259 -7.46 29.00 -45.45
CA PHE A 259 -6.36 29.64 -46.20
C PHE A 259 -5.85 28.78 -47.38
N LEU A 260 -6.38 27.56 -47.53
CA LEU A 260 -6.00 26.57 -48.55
C LEU A 260 -7.07 26.38 -49.66
N VAL A 261 -8.09 27.25 -49.70
CA VAL A 261 -9.08 27.37 -50.77
C VAL A 261 -8.92 28.74 -51.42
#